data_AF-A0A9E2A6S0-F1
#
_entry.id   AF-A0A9E2A6S0-F1
#
_cell.length_a   1.000
_cell.length_b   1.000
_cell.length_c   1.000
_cell.angle_alpha   90.00
_cell.angle_beta   90.00
_cell.angle_gamma   90.00
#
_symmetry.space_group_name_H-M   'P 1'
#
loop_
_entity.id
_entity.type
_entity.pdbx_description
1 polymer ?
#
loop_
_entity_poly.entity_id
_entity_poly.type
_entity_poly.pdbx_seq_one_letter_code
_entity_poly.pdbx_strand_id
1 'polypeptide(L)'
;MNSNARSLTFVLLACVSLIGGCVTQPKSAPSEPLQNILAATEDLSMVADEALQLADRLGREQVLVVFDIDNTLLAMEQGLGSDQWYYWQRDLAASDPCSGMLVDDRLKVQGALFFASAMRPTQPDAAAQLQR
;
A
#
# COMPACT_ATOMS: atom_id res chain seq x y z
N MET A 1 -74.27 6.48 -19.77
CA MET A 1 -73.26 6.77 -18.72
C MET A 1 -72.55 5.48 -18.35
N ASN A 2 -71.27 5.33 -18.70
CA ASN A 2 -70.46 4.21 -18.20
C ASN A 2 -69.08 4.77 -17.82
N SER A 3 -69.03 5.42 -16.66
CA SER A 3 -67.87 6.19 -16.18
C SER A 3 -66.66 5.30 -15.81
N ASN A 4 -66.91 4.02 -15.52
CA ASN A 4 -65.90 3.11 -15.00
C ASN A 4 -64.94 2.58 -16.08
N ALA A 5 -65.35 2.57 -17.35
CA ALA A 5 -64.51 2.11 -18.46
C ALA A 5 -63.40 3.12 -18.82
N ARG A 6 -63.66 4.43 -18.64
CA ARG A 6 -62.69 5.49 -18.95
C ARG A 6 -61.59 5.62 -17.90
N SER A 7 -61.90 5.33 -16.63
CA SER A 7 -60.91 5.34 -15.54
C SER A 7 -59.90 4.18 -15.66
N LEU A 8 -60.36 2.99 -16.07
CA LEU A 8 -59.48 1.83 -16.20
C LEU A 8 -58.48 1.97 -17.36
N THR A 9 -58.90 2.56 -18.48
CA THR A 9 -58.03 2.79 -19.65
C THR A 9 -56.92 3.82 -19.37
N PHE A 10 -57.20 4.84 -18.55
CA PHE A 10 -56.19 5.85 -18.19
C PHE A 10 -55.14 5.31 -17.21
N VAL A 11 -55.52 4.43 -16.28
CA VAL A 11 -54.58 3.81 -15.34
C VAL A 11 -53.66 2.82 -16.05
N LEU A 12 -54.18 2.03 -17.00
CA LEU A 12 -53.38 1.08 -17.78
C LEU A 12 -52.38 1.78 -18.73
N LEU A 13 -52.72 2.95 -19.28
CA LEU A 13 -51.82 3.68 -20.17
C LEU A 13 -50.68 4.41 -19.43
N ALA A 14 -50.87 4.76 -18.15
CA ALA A 14 -49.86 5.41 -17.32
C ALA A 14 -48.80 4.43 -16.77
N CYS A 15 -49.15 3.15 -16.57
CA CYS A 15 -48.21 2.14 -16.08
C CYS A 15 -47.23 1.62 -17.15
N VAL A 16 -47.58 1.69 -18.44
CA VAL A 16 -46.73 1.17 -19.53
C VAL A 16 -45.56 2.11 -19.86
N SER A 17 -45.63 3.38 -19.47
CA SER A 17 -44.61 4.39 -19.78
C SER A 17 -43.35 4.32 -18.90
N LEU A 18 -43.35 3.50 -17.83
CA LEU A 18 -42.30 3.48 -16.81
C LEU A 18 -41.26 2.35 -16.96
N ILE A 19 -41.36 1.52 -18.00
CA ILE A 19 -40.49 0.32 -18.15
C ILE A 19 -39.40 0.51 -19.24
N GLY A 20 -39.31 1.70 -19.85
CA GLY A 20 -38.41 1.95 -20.99
C GLY A 20 -37.03 2.55 -20.68
N GLY A 21 -36.65 2.67 -19.41
CA GLY A 21 -35.34 3.21 -19.03
C GLY A 21 -34.26 2.14 -19.04
N CYS A 22 -33.72 1.78 -20.20
CA CYS A 22 -32.40 1.14 -20.22
C CYS A 22 -31.40 2.12 -19.62
N VAL A 23 -31.06 1.93 -18.35
CA VAL A 23 -29.86 2.52 -17.76
C VAL A 23 -28.69 1.99 -18.59
N THR A 24 -28.20 2.83 -19.50
CA THR A 24 -26.84 2.67 -20.01
C THR A 24 -25.94 2.99 -18.84
N GLN A 25 -25.50 1.97 -18.11
CA GLN A 25 -24.34 2.13 -17.25
C GLN A 25 -23.23 2.70 -18.15
N PRO A 26 -22.60 3.82 -17.80
CA PRO A 26 -21.41 4.24 -18.52
C PRO A 26 -20.47 3.03 -18.53
N LYS A 27 -20.19 2.51 -19.73
CA LYS A 27 -19.25 1.41 -19.90
C LYS A 27 -17.93 1.96 -19.40
N SER A 28 -17.56 1.60 -18.17
CA SER A 28 -16.22 1.82 -17.65
C SER A 28 -15.28 1.35 -18.75
N ALA A 29 -14.37 2.22 -19.20
CA ALA A 29 -13.31 1.80 -20.10
C ALA A 29 -12.70 0.50 -19.53
N PRO A 30 -12.39 -0.52 -20.37
CA PRO A 30 -11.75 -1.72 -19.87
C PRO A 30 -10.52 -1.31 -19.08
N SER A 31 -10.55 -1.47 -17.76
CA SER A 31 -9.37 -1.26 -16.95
C SER A 31 -8.42 -2.38 -17.34
N GLU A 32 -7.29 -2.04 -17.97
CA GLU A 32 -6.19 -2.98 -18.13
C GLU A 32 -5.99 -3.73 -16.80
N PRO A 33 -5.92 -5.07 -16.82
CA PRO A 33 -5.83 -5.85 -15.60
C PRO A 33 -4.65 -5.38 -14.76
N LEU A 34 -4.85 -5.32 -13.44
CA LEU A 34 -3.78 -4.99 -12.50
C LEU A 34 -2.64 -5.98 -12.70
N GLN A 35 -1.45 -5.45 -12.95
CA GLN A 35 -0.24 -6.23 -13.06
C GLN A 35 0.48 -6.22 -11.71
N ASN A 36 0.94 -7.38 -11.28
CA ASN A 36 1.89 -7.46 -10.17
C ASN A 36 3.25 -7.01 -10.69
N ILE A 37 3.71 -5.85 -10.24
CA ILE A 37 5.02 -5.30 -10.62
C ILE A 37 6.02 -5.65 -9.53
N LEU A 38 7.13 -6.28 -9.92
CA LEU A 38 8.31 -6.41 -9.09
C LEU A 38 9.40 -5.51 -9.68
N ALA A 39 9.72 -4.43 -8.98
CA ALA A 39 10.71 -3.45 -9.40
C ALA A 39 11.57 -3.03 -8.21
N ALA A 40 12.73 -2.44 -8.50
CA ALA A 40 13.64 -1.87 -7.51
C ALA A 40 13.87 -0.39 -7.82
N THR A 41 13.92 0.42 -6.78
CA THR A 41 14.18 1.85 -6.83
C THR A 41 14.95 2.26 -5.58
N GLU A 42 15.75 3.31 -5.69
CA GLU A 42 16.42 3.99 -4.57
C GLU A 42 15.70 5.29 -4.17
N ASP A 43 14.57 5.60 -4.81
CA ASP A 43 13.76 6.79 -4.56
C ASP A 43 12.30 6.43 -4.25
N LEU A 44 11.85 6.83 -3.06
CA LEU A 44 10.47 6.70 -2.58
C LEU A 44 9.46 7.44 -3.47
N SER A 45 9.88 8.47 -4.21
CA SER A 45 9.00 9.23 -5.10
C SER A 45 8.36 8.33 -6.16
N MET A 46 9.08 7.34 -6.70
CA MET A 46 8.53 6.39 -7.66
C MET A 46 7.42 5.53 -7.07
N VAL A 47 7.56 5.13 -5.80
CA VAL A 47 6.53 4.35 -5.08
C VAL A 47 5.30 5.22 -4.82
N ALA A 48 5.51 6.47 -4.40
CA ALA A 48 4.42 7.43 -4.17
C ALA A 48 3.67 7.75 -5.48
N ASP A 49 4.39 7.95 -6.58
CA ASP A 49 3.80 8.24 -7.90
C ASP A 49 2.97 7.07 -8.40
N GLU A 50 3.44 5.82 -8.25
CA GLU A 50 2.70 4.63 -8.64
C GLU A 50 1.43 4.45 -7.77
N ALA A 51 1.55 4.65 -6.46
CA ALA A 51 0.41 4.56 -5.55
C ALA A 51 -0.67 5.60 -5.88
N LEU A 52 -0.28 6.83 -6.21
CA LEU A 52 -1.21 7.89 -6.63
C LEU A 52 -1.86 7.57 -7.97
N GLN A 53 -1.10 7.06 -8.95
CA GLN A 53 -1.66 6.61 -10.23
C GLN A 53 -2.67 5.48 -10.06
N LEU A 54 -2.39 4.51 -9.18
CA LEU A 54 -3.34 3.45 -8.84
C LEU A 54 -4.59 4.02 -8.16
N ALA A 55 -4.42 4.97 -7.25
CA ALA A 55 -5.53 5.61 -6.55
C ALA A 55 -6.43 6.44 -7.51
N ASP A 56 -5.85 7.13 -8.49
CA ASP A 56 -6.59 7.85 -9.52
C ASP A 56 -7.40 6.91 -10.43
N ARG A 57 -6.89 5.70 -10.67
CA ARG A 57 -7.55 4.68 -11.51
C ARG A 57 -8.63 3.89 -10.80
N LEU A 58 -8.40 3.56 -9.53
CA LEU A 58 -9.23 2.61 -8.77
C LEU A 58 -10.06 3.27 -7.67
N GLY A 59 -9.70 4.48 -7.23
CA GLY A 59 -10.20 5.06 -5.98
C GLY A 59 -9.25 4.80 -4.83
N ARG A 60 -9.07 5.81 -3.96
CA ARG A 60 -8.09 5.80 -2.86
C ARG A 60 -8.37 4.69 -1.85
N GLU A 61 -9.63 4.38 -1.61
CA GLU A 61 -10.10 3.33 -0.71
C GLU A 61 -9.73 1.91 -1.15
N GLN A 62 -9.31 1.73 -2.41
CA GLN A 62 -8.89 0.44 -2.97
C GLN A 62 -7.37 0.26 -2.97
N VAL A 63 -6.60 1.24 -2.48
CA VAL A 63 -5.13 1.21 -2.48
C VAL A 63 -4.59 1.23 -1.06
N LEU A 64 -3.81 0.21 -0.71
CA LEU A 64 -3.02 0.14 0.52
C LEU A 64 -1.54 0.21 0.16
N VAL A 65 -0.84 1.18 0.73
CA VAL A 65 0.62 1.30 0.63
C VAL A 65 1.22 0.83 1.95
N VAL A 66 2.19 -0.09 1.88
CA VAL A 66 2.90 -0.61 3.05
C VAL A 66 4.39 -0.33 2.85
N PHE A 67 4.98 0.38 3.81
CA PHE A 67 6.41 0.62 3.87
C PHE A 67 7.02 -0.20 5.01
N ASP A 68 8.18 -0.78 4.76
CA ASP A 68 9.07 -1.20 5.83
C ASP A 68 9.74 0.03 6.47
N ILE A 69 10.41 -0.15 7.61
CA ILE A 69 11.08 0.93 8.33
C ILE A 69 12.59 0.91 8.07
N ASP A 70 13.27 -0.17 8.46
CA ASP A 70 14.73 -0.26 8.44
C ASP A 70 15.26 -0.27 7.00
N ASN A 71 16.18 0.64 6.71
CA ASN A 71 16.76 0.93 5.41
C ASN A 71 15.73 1.20 4.28
N THR A 72 14.46 1.43 4.61
CA THR A 72 13.43 1.89 3.68
C THR A 72 13.07 3.34 3.97
N LEU A 73 12.61 3.63 5.18
CA LEU A 73 12.29 5.00 5.62
C LEU A 73 13.39 5.58 6.50
N LEU A 74 13.94 4.75 7.38
CA LEU A 74 14.94 5.12 8.37
C LEU A 74 16.15 4.20 8.25
N ALA A 75 17.34 4.76 8.38
CA ALA A 75 18.58 4.02 8.49
C ALA A 75 19.29 4.41 9.79
N MET A 76 19.96 3.45 10.41
CA MET A 76 20.82 3.73 11.57
C MET A 76 22.01 4.60 11.14
N GLU A 77 22.40 5.53 12.00
CA GLU A 77 23.59 6.38 11.79
C GLU A 77 24.90 5.58 11.97
N GLN A 78 24.86 4.55 12.81
CA GLN A 78 25.99 3.70 13.13
C GLN A 78 25.81 2.27 12.61
N GLY A 79 26.93 1.53 12.53
CA GLY A 79 26.91 0.12 12.15
C GLY A 79 26.36 -0.80 13.24
N LEU A 80 26.52 -0.48 14.53
CA LEU A 80 26.02 -1.34 15.62
C LEU A 80 24.49 -1.34 15.65
N GLY A 81 23.89 -2.52 15.51
CA GLY A 81 22.44 -2.69 15.45
C GLY A 81 21.88 -2.53 14.05
N SER A 82 22.68 -2.17 13.03
CA SER A 82 22.19 -2.16 11.66
C SER A 82 21.96 -3.59 11.14
N ASP A 83 21.30 -3.72 10.00
CA ASP A 83 21.18 -4.99 9.29
C ASP A 83 22.56 -5.58 8.96
N GLN A 84 23.55 -4.75 8.60
CA GLN A 84 24.92 -5.24 8.39
C GLN A 84 25.50 -5.85 9.67
N TRP A 85 25.29 -5.25 10.84
CA TRP A 85 25.73 -5.84 12.10
C TRP A 85 24.96 -7.13 12.42
N TYR A 86 23.65 -7.16 12.17
CA TYR A 86 22.85 -8.36 12.38
C TYR A 86 23.31 -9.54 11.51
N TYR A 87 23.57 -9.29 10.22
CA TYR A 87 24.07 -10.31 9.30
C TYR A 87 25.50 -10.72 9.65
N TRP A 88 26.36 -9.78 10.02
CA TRP A 88 27.69 -10.09 10.52
C TRP A 88 27.64 -11.00 11.76
N GLN A 89 26.75 -10.74 12.73
CA GLN A 89 26.57 -11.62 13.90
C GLN A 89 26.04 -13.00 13.51
N ARG A 90 25.13 -13.08 12.54
CA ARG A 90 24.65 -14.37 12.01
C ARG A 90 25.80 -15.18 11.40
N ASP A 91 26.61 -14.53 10.57
CA ASP A 91 27.70 -15.19 9.84
C ASP A 91 28.88 -15.53 10.77
N LEU A 92 29.14 -14.68 11.77
CA LEU A 92 30.08 -14.97 12.84
C LEU A 92 29.64 -16.18 13.66
N ALA A 93 28.35 -16.30 13.99
CA ALA A 93 27.84 -17.44 14.75
C ALA A 93 28.00 -18.76 13.98
N ALA A 94 27.93 -18.71 12.64
CA ALA A 94 28.12 -19.87 11.78
C ALA A 94 29.61 -20.24 11.61
N SER A 95 30.50 -19.25 11.57
CA SER A 95 31.93 -19.44 11.27
C SER A 95 32.82 -19.63 12.50
N ASP A 96 32.52 -18.93 13.60
CA ASP A 96 33.22 -19.02 14.88
C ASP A 96 32.21 -18.95 16.05
N PRO A 97 31.54 -20.08 16.38
CA PRO A 97 30.52 -20.12 17.43
C PRO A 97 31.05 -19.81 18.84
N CYS A 98 32.37 -19.85 19.04
CA CYS A 98 33.02 -19.57 20.31
C CYS A 98 33.56 -18.15 20.39
N SER A 99 33.30 -17.32 19.37
CA SER A 99 33.78 -15.95 19.33
C SER A 99 33.25 -15.13 20.52
N GLY A 100 34.15 -14.47 21.25
CA GLY A 100 33.77 -13.57 22.35
C GLY A 100 33.03 -12.31 21.91
N MET A 101 32.90 -12.07 20.59
CA MET A 101 32.11 -10.98 20.03
C MET A 101 30.66 -11.36 19.72
N LEU A 102 30.31 -12.64 19.88
CA LEU A 102 28.94 -13.07 19.66
C LEU A 102 28.02 -12.55 20.75
N VAL A 103 26.86 -12.11 20.32
CA VAL A 103 25.78 -11.64 21.16
C VAL A 103 24.67 -12.68 21.13
N ASP A 104 24.36 -13.24 22.30
CA ASP A 104 23.22 -14.13 22.48
C ASP A 104 21.90 -13.35 22.46
N ASP A 105 20.79 -14.05 22.18
CA ASP A 105 19.46 -13.47 22.02
C ASP A 105 19.47 -12.24 21.08
N ARG A 106 20.05 -12.45 19.88
CA ARG A 106 20.33 -11.39 18.91
C ARG A 106 19.10 -10.55 18.56
N LEU A 107 17.89 -11.13 18.54
CA LEU A 107 16.65 -10.39 18.28
C LEU A 107 16.31 -9.41 19.41
N LYS A 108 16.49 -9.82 20.66
CA LYS A 108 16.28 -8.92 21.80
C LYS A 108 17.28 -7.77 21.81
N VAL A 109 18.55 -8.06 21.52
CA VAL A 109 19.58 -7.02 21.43
C VAL A 109 19.33 -6.10 20.24
N GLN A 110 18.94 -6.64 19.08
CA GLN A 110 18.53 -5.87 17.92
C GLN A 110 17.39 -4.90 18.28
N GLY A 111 16.35 -5.38 18.98
CA GLY A 111 15.25 -4.52 19.42
C GLY A 111 15.68 -3.42 20.39
N ALA A 112 16.58 -3.73 21.33
CA ALA A 112 17.12 -2.74 22.26
C ALA A 112 17.98 -1.68 21.55
N LEU A 113 18.80 -2.10 20.59
CA LEU A 113 19.62 -1.20 19.77
C LEU A 113 18.73 -0.32 18.89
N PHE A 114 17.73 -0.90 18.21
CA PHE A 114 16.78 -0.14 17.41
C PHE A 114 16.07 0.94 18.24
N PHE A 115 15.68 0.64 19.48
CA PHE A 115 15.07 1.61 20.39
C PHE A 115 16.02 2.72 20.86
N ALA A 116 17.28 2.38 21.13
CA ALA A 116 18.25 3.32 21.69
C ALA A 116 19.02 4.15 20.64
N SER A 117 18.97 3.74 19.37
CA SER A 117 19.80 4.30 18.31
C SER A 117 19.23 5.56 17.71
N ALA A 118 20.13 6.45 17.27
CA ALA A 118 19.76 7.54 16.39
C ALA A 118 19.44 6.98 14.99
N MET A 119 18.33 7.46 14.43
CA MET A 119 17.87 7.13 13.09
C MET A 119 17.92 8.37 12.22
N ARG A 120 18.31 8.19 10.96
CA ARG A 120 18.20 9.22 9.92
C ARG A 120 17.24 8.78 8.82
N PRO A 121 16.61 9.73 8.12
CA PRO A 121 15.93 9.42 6.86
C PRO A 121 16.88 8.73 5.87
N THR A 122 16.34 7.78 5.10
CA THR A 122 17.05 7.14 3.98
C THR A 122 17.28 8.10 2.82
N GLN A 123 16.32 9.01 2.58
CA GLN A 123 16.45 10.14 1.64
C GLN A 123 16.00 11.46 2.30
N PRO A 124 16.53 12.63 1.85
CA PRO A 124 16.27 13.93 2.50
C PRO A 124 14.78 14.31 2.59
N ASP A 125 13.98 13.90 1.62
CA ASP A 125 12.56 14.23 1.49
C ASP A 125 11.63 13.03 1.78
N ALA A 126 12.13 11.98 2.44
CA ALA A 126 11.36 10.76 2.72
C ALA A 126 10.00 11.07 3.36
N ALA A 127 10.00 11.92 4.40
CA ALA A 127 8.77 12.32 5.07
C ALA A 127 7.77 13.05 4.15
N ALA A 128 8.27 13.85 3.20
CA ALA A 128 7.42 14.53 2.23
C ALA A 128 6.78 13.54 1.25
N GLN A 129 7.52 12.52 0.79
CA GLN A 129 6.97 11.48 -0.10
C GLN A 129 5.83 10.69 0.56
N LEU A 130 5.90 10.49 1.88
CA LEU A 130 4.88 9.76 2.65
C LEU A 130 3.61 10.58 2.92
N GLN A 131 3.65 11.90 2.77
CA GLN A 131 2.54 12.81 3.07
C GLN A 131 1.67 13.16 1.85
N ARG A 132 2.04 12.67 0.67
CA ARG A 132 1.33 12.92 -0.61
C ARG A 132 0.02 12.13 -0.69
#